data_AF-A0A7R6R5T4-F1
#
_entry.id   AF-A0A7R6R5T4-F1
#
_cell.length_a   1.000
_cell.length_b   1.000
_cell.length_c   1.000
_cell.angle_alpha   90.00
_cell.angle_beta   90.00
_cell.angle_gamma   90.00
#
_symmetry.space_group_name_H-M   'P 1'
#
loop_
_entity.id
_entity.type
_entity.pdbx_description
1 polymer ?
#
loop_
_entity_poly.entity_id
_entity_poly.type
_entity_poly.pdbx_seq_one_letter_code
_entity_poly.pdbx_strand_id
1 'polypeptide(L)' 'MRGLGVTYRIELAEYQTDDWIIVALVDKTISDLKAYVCIIKRMHPGSRVRAFSVNTNEMVIQV' A
#
# COMPACT_ATOMS: atom_id res chain seq x y z
N MET A 1 15.56 4.83 19.30
CA MET A 1 15.67 3.49 18.70
C MET A 1 14.87 3.48 17.40
N ARG A 2 15.53 3.64 16.23
CA ARG A 2 14.86 3.46 14.94
C ARG A 2 14.76 1.95 14.72
N GLY A 3 13.58 1.38 14.96
CA GLY A 3 13.33 0.00 14.54
C GLY A 3 13.57 -0.10 13.04
N LEU A 4 14.14 -1.22 12.58
CA LEU A 4 14.27 -1.55 11.16
C LEU A 4 12.85 -1.58 10.57
N GLY A 5 12.37 -0.43 10.11
CA GLY A 5 11.05 -0.29 9.55
C GLY A 5 10.98 -1.14 8.30
N VAL A 6 9.99 -2.04 8.21
CA VAL A 6 9.72 -2.73 6.96
C VAL A 6 9.20 -1.68 5.98
N THR A 7 9.88 -1.53 4.85
CA THR A 7 9.42 -0.67 3.76
C THR A 7 8.31 -1.38 3.00
N TYR A 8 7.21 -0.67 2.77
CA TYR A 8 6.09 -1.16 1.99
C TYR A 8 5.87 -0.32 0.73
N ARG A 9 5.61 -0.99 -0.38
CA ARG A 9 5.16 -0.40 -1.64
C ARG A 9 3.65 -0.51 -1.72
N ILE A 10 2.96 0.61 -1.90
CA ILE A 10 1.51 0.64 -2.07
C ILE A 10 1.20 0.89 -3.53
N GLU A 11 0.32 0.06 -4.06
CA GLU A 11 -0.15 0.15 -5.44
C GLU A 11 -1.66 0.39 -5.47
N LEU A 12 -2.08 1.21 -6.44
CA LEU A 12 -3.46 1.52 -6.73
C LEU A 12 -3.77 1.01 -8.14
N ALA A 13 -4.87 0.29 -8.31
CA ALA A 13 -5.40 -0.01 -9.64
C ALA A 13 -6.14 1.22 -10.16
N GLU A 14 -5.68 1.78 -11.28
CA GLU A 14 -6.31 2.91 -11.94
C GLU A 14 -7.70 2.50 -12.46
N TYR A 15 -8.72 3.29 -12.15
CA TYR A 15 -10.12 2.92 -12.36
C TYR A 15 -10.49 2.62 -13.83
N GLN A 16 -9.82 3.25 -14.79
CA GLN A 16 -10.19 3.15 -16.21
C GLN A 16 -9.42 2.06 -16.96
N THR A 17 -8.17 1.82 -16.57
CA THR A 17 -7.22 0.94 -17.28
C THR A 17 -7.03 -0.39 -16.56
N ASP A 18 -7.37 -0.45 -15.26
CA ASP A 18 -7.05 -1.53 -14.34
C ASP A 18 -5.54 -1.76 -14.14
N ASP A 19 -4.72 -0.80 -14.59
CA ASP A 19 -3.27 -0.82 -14.43
C ASP A 19 -2.88 -0.50 -12.98
N TRP A 20 -1.90 -1.23 -12.46
CA TRP A 20 -1.38 -1.00 -11.12
C TRP A 20 -0.24 0.01 -11.14
N ILE A 21 -0.43 1.13 -10.46
CA ILE A 21 0.57 2.17 -10.30
C ILE A 21 1.07 2.24 -8.86
N ILE A 22 2.36 2.53 -8.68
CA ILE A 22 2.95 2.76 -7.36
C ILE A 22 2.54 4.16 -6.91
N VAL A 23 1.85 4.26 -5.77
CA VAL A 23 1.38 5.55 -5.23
C VAL A 23 2.17 5.99 -4.00
N ALA A 24 2.81 5.06 -3.30
CA ALA A 24 3.60 5.39 -2.12
C ALA A 24 4.64 4.30 -1.79
N LEU A 25 5.73 4.74 -1.14
CA LEU A 25 6.72 3.91 -0.48
C LEU A 25 6.80 4.38 0.99
N VAL A 26 6.53 3.50 1.95
CA VAL A 26 6.41 3.89 3.37
C VAL A 26 7.17 2.96 4.31
N ASP A 27 7.89 3.55 5.25
CA ASP A 27 8.51 2.85 6.38
C ASP A 27 7.59 2.96 7.60
N LYS A 28 6.78 1.93 7.82
CA LYS A 28 5.71 1.94 8.84
C LYS A 28 5.57 0.58 9.51
N THR A 29 4.88 0.53 10.65
CA THR A 29 4.43 -0.75 11.19
C THR A 29 3.31 -1.33 10.31
N ILE A 30 3.04 -2.63 10.40
CA ILE A 30 1.94 -3.24 9.64
C ILE A 30 0.56 -2.64 10.02
N SER A 31 0.40 -2.22 11.28
CA SER A 31 -0.83 -1.56 11.75
C SER A 31 -1.01 -0.17 11.13
N ASP A 32 0.05 0.63 11.10
CA ASP A 32 0.01 1.96 10.46
C ASP A 32 -0.17 1.85 8.95
N LEU A 33 0.41 0.82 8.32
CA LEU A 33 0.21 0.52 6.90
C LEU A 33 -1.27 0.27 6.59
N LYS A 34 -1.97 -0.52 7.42
CA LYS A 34 -3.42 -0.77 7.26
C LYS A 34 -4.22 0.53 7.31
N ALA A 35 -3.94 1.39 8.29
CA ALA A 35 -4.61 2.68 8.38
C ALA A 35 -4.35 3.56 7.14
N TYR A 36 -3.10 3.59 6.68
CA TYR A 36 -2.71 4.39 5.52
C TYR A 36 -3.32 3.89 4.20
N VAL A 37 -3.34 2.57 3.99
CA VAL A 37 -4.03 1.94 2.85
C VAL A 37 -5.53 2.27 2.84
N CYS A 38 -6.19 2.24 4.00
CA CYS A 38 -7.59 2.66 4.13
C CYS A 38 -7.82 4.14 3.76
N ILE A 39 -6.88 5.02 4.08
CA ILE A 39 -6.95 6.44 3.68
C ILE A 39 -6.86 6.55 2.15
N ILE A 40 -5.90 5.88 1.52
CA ILE A 40 -5.76 5.87 0.04
C ILE A 40 -7.04 5.35 -0.61
N LYS A 41 -7.62 4.25 -0.10
CA LYS A 41 -8.88 3.70 -0.60
C LYS A 41 -10.04 4.69 -0.52
N ARG A 42 -10.12 5.49 0.55
CA ARG A 42 -11.16 6.54 0.69
C ARG A 42 -10.94 7.71 -0.28
N MET A 43 -9.69 8.05 -0.57
CA MET A 43 -9.36 9.10 -1.54
C MET A 43 -9.61 8.69 -2.99
N HIS A 44 -9.56 7.38 -3.28
CA HIS A 44 -9.80 6.81 -4.60
C HIS A 44 -10.95 5.78 -4.59
N PRO A 45 -12.22 6.24 -4.45
CA PRO A 45 -13.38 5.36 -4.48
C PRO A 45 -13.42 4.51 -5.76
N GLY A 46 -13.82 3.25 -5.65
CA GLY A 46 -13.91 2.31 -6.78
C GLY A 46 -12.57 1.73 -7.26
N SER A 47 -11.43 2.28 -6.84
CA SER A 47 -10.11 1.73 -7.16
C SER A 47 -9.73 0.60 -6.20
N ARG A 48 -8.90 -0.36 -6.63
CA ARG A 48 -8.34 -1.41 -5.75
C ARG A 48 -7.01 -0.94 -5.18
N VAL A 49 -6.72 -1.25 -3.92
CA VAL A 49 -5.45 -0.89 -3.29
C VAL A 49 -4.80 -2.16 -2.75
N ARG A 50 -3.50 -2.32 -3.00
CA ARG A 50 -2.70 -3.41 -2.43
C ARG A 50 -1.37 -2.89 -1.91
N ALA A 51 -0.80 -3.56 -0.93
CA ALA A 51 0.51 -3.23 -0.41
C ALA A 51 1.41 -4.47 -0.39
N PHE A 52 2.68 -4.26 -0.74
CA PHE A 52 3.73 -5.27 -0.75
C PHE A 52 4.83 -4.92 0.23
N SER A 53 5.36 -5.92 0.92
CA SER A 53 6.67 -5.81 1.59
C SER A 53 7.74 -5.68 0.51
N VAL A 54 8.56 -4.63 0.55
CA VAL A 54 9.62 -4.43 -0.45
C VAL A 54 10.70 -5.51 -0.33
N ASN A 55 10.97 -5.97 0.89
CA ASN A 55 12.03 -6.95 1.15
C ASN A 55 11.66 -8.36 0.67
N THR A 56 10.40 -8.75 0.83
CA THR A 56 9.92 -10.11 0.49
C THR A 56 9.13 -10.15 -0.81
N ASN A 57 8.75 -8.99 -1.36
CA ASN A 57 7.81 -8.83 -2.48
C ASN A 57 6.46 -9.55 -2.26
N GLU A 58 6.10 -9.82 -1.00
CA GLU A 58 4.83 -10.45 -0.64
C GLU A 58 3.74 -9.40 -0.47
N MET A 59 2.54 -9.70 -0.98
CA MET A 59 1.36 -8.88 -0.74
C MET A 59 0.90 -9.06 0.71
N VAL A 60 0.87 -7.97 1.46
CA VAL A 60 0.52 -7.98 2.89
C VAL A 60 -0.88 -7.42 3.17
N ILE A 61 -1.43 -6.62 2.25
CA ILE A 61 -2.77 -6.01 2.34
C ILE A 61 -3.38 -5.94 0.95
N GLN A 62 -4.70 -6.17 0.87
CA GLN A 62 -5.54 -5.88 -0.30
C GLN A 62 -6.92 -5.38 0.16
N VAL A 63 -7.37 -4.25 -0.38
CA VAL A 63 -8.68 -3.61 -0.09
C VAL A 63 -9.34 -2.95 -1.30
#